data_AF-A0AAU9IHJ0-F1
#
_entry.id   AF-A0AAU9IHJ0-F1
#
_cell.length_a   1.000
_cell.length_b   1.000
_cell.length_c   1.000
_cell.angle_alpha   90.00
_cell.angle_beta   90.00
_cell.angle_gamma   90.00
#
_symmetry.space_group_name_H-M   'P 1'
#
loop_
_entity.id
_entity.type
_entity.pdbx_description
1 polymer ?
#
loop_
_entity_poly.entity_id
_entity_poly.type
_entity_poly.pdbx_seq_one_letter_code
_entity_poly.pdbx_strand_id
1 'polypeptide(L)'
;MESIKIVWHDPNVFGTENSKYITQFLTQIDYRAFTTVFETVQFFSSTNDRWILVTSGTNGQSLVQQVHSSPAVIGIIIFCRSSRYHMQWSSAFYKVKLVESTRFKNVLDQAKIIMNQSEVTRIESFTDIAKNKNMRWSLMHLK
;
A
#
# COMPACT_ATOMS: atom_id res chain seq x y z
N MET A 1 17.10 2.22 0.71
CA MET A 1 15.71 1.77 0.49
C MET A 1 14.90 2.30 1.64
N GLU A 2 13.78 2.97 1.34
CA GLU A 2 12.79 3.30 2.37
C GLU A 2 12.33 2.02 3.08
N SER A 3 12.07 2.10 4.38
CA SER A 3 11.54 0.96 5.12
C SER A 3 10.14 0.61 4.60
N ILE A 4 9.82 -0.68 4.56
CA ILE A 4 8.46 -1.13 4.25
C ILE A 4 7.53 -0.60 5.33
N LYS A 5 6.48 0.12 4.90
CA LYS A 5 5.45 0.72 5.74
C LYS A 5 4.10 0.06 5.45
N ILE A 6 3.54 -0.64 6.43
CA ILE A 6 2.26 -1.36 6.30
C ILE A 6 1.19 -0.80 7.24
N VAL A 7 0.02 -0.52 6.70
CA VAL A 7 -1.20 -0.40 7.50
C VAL A 7 -1.97 -1.70 7.37
N TRP A 8 -2.23 -2.39 8.48
CA TRP A 8 -3.12 -3.56 8.52
C TRP A 8 -4.49 -3.16 9.08
N HIS A 9 -5.50 -3.17 8.22
CA HIS A 9 -6.90 -3.08 8.64
C HIS A 9 -7.56 -4.46 8.74
N ASP A 10 -7.91 -4.86 9.95
CA ASP A 10 -8.73 -6.05 10.22
C ASP A 10 -9.50 -5.82 11.53
N PRO A 11 -10.83 -5.99 11.56
CA PRO A 11 -11.62 -5.86 12.80
C PRO A 11 -11.11 -6.73 13.95
N ASN A 12 -10.45 -7.84 13.63
CA ASN A 12 -9.86 -8.79 14.56
C ASN A 12 -8.32 -8.81 14.42
N VAL A 13 -7.67 -7.71 14.01
CA VAL A 13 -6.21 -7.66 13.82
C VAL A 13 -5.44 -8.07 15.07
N PHE A 14 -5.94 -7.75 16.26
CA PHE A 14 -5.36 -8.13 17.56
C PHE A 14 -5.87 -9.48 18.10
N GLY A 15 -6.65 -10.21 17.30
CA GLY A 15 -7.13 -11.55 17.65
C GLY A 15 -6.02 -12.58 17.65
N THR A 16 -6.24 -13.69 18.37
CA THR A 16 -5.29 -14.79 18.50
C THR A 16 -4.88 -15.43 17.17
N GLU A 17 -5.78 -15.46 16.17
CA GLU A 17 -5.46 -15.99 14.85
C GLU A 17 -4.41 -15.15 14.11
N ASN A 18 -4.39 -13.84 14.36
CA ASN A 18 -3.56 -12.86 13.67
C ASN A 18 -2.24 -12.57 14.40
N SER A 19 -2.17 -12.83 15.70
CA SER A 19 -0.98 -12.58 16.53
C SER A 19 0.29 -13.23 15.96
N LYS A 20 0.18 -14.45 15.43
CA LYS A 20 1.31 -15.15 14.79
C LYS A 20 1.90 -14.38 13.62
N TYR A 21 1.07 -13.71 12.82
CA TYR A 21 1.54 -12.93 11.68
C TYR A 21 2.20 -11.63 12.14
N ILE A 22 1.62 -10.96 13.15
CA ILE A 22 2.20 -9.76 13.75
C ILE A 22 3.60 -10.06 14.30
N THR A 23 3.70 -11.07 15.17
CA THR A 23 4.98 -11.44 15.81
C THR A 23 6.03 -11.86 14.79
N GLN A 24 5.65 -12.68 13.80
CA GLN A 24 6.60 -13.26 12.85
C GLN A 24 7.08 -12.26 11.79
N PHE A 25 6.23 -11.31 11.38
CA PHE A 25 6.46 -10.54 10.17
C PHE A 25 6.45 -9.03 10.37
N LEU A 26 5.54 -8.52 11.21
CA LEU A 26 5.37 -7.07 11.34
C LEU A 26 6.34 -6.43 12.31
N THR A 27 6.89 -7.19 13.26
CA THR A 27 7.92 -6.71 14.21
C THR A 27 9.22 -6.26 13.53
N GLN A 28 9.42 -6.63 12.26
CA GLN A 28 10.61 -6.32 11.47
C GLN A 28 10.40 -5.14 10.50
N ILE A 29 9.20 -4.55 10.45
CA ILE A 29 8.85 -3.47 9.53
C ILE A 29 8.05 -2.38 10.26
N ASP A 30 7.97 -1.20 9.66
CA ASP A 30 7.13 -0.14 10.21
C ASP A 30 5.67 -0.48 9.92
N TYR A 31 4.85 -0.68 10.95
CA TYR A 31 3.46 -1.03 10.77
C TYR A 31 2.52 -0.28 11.72
N ARG A 32 1.30 -0.08 11.25
CA ARG A 32 0.16 0.36 12.05
C ARG A 32 -1.00 -0.62 11.84
N ALA A 33 -1.77 -0.86 12.89
CA ALA A 33 -2.92 -1.75 12.85
C ALA A 33 -4.17 -1.02 13.33
N PHE A 34 -5.28 -1.20 12.61
CA PHE A 34 -6.56 -0.57 12.93
C PHE A 34 -7.69 -1.59 12.82
N THR A 35 -8.63 -1.53 13.77
CA THR A 35 -9.81 -2.41 13.79
C THR A 35 -11.02 -1.77 13.12
N THR A 36 -11.01 -0.44 12.96
CA THR A 36 -12.13 0.30 12.37
C THR A 36 -11.76 0.92 11.02
N VAL A 37 -12.75 0.98 10.12
CA VAL A 37 -12.60 1.65 8.82
C VAL A 37 -12.35 3.14 9.03
N PHE A 38 -13.04 3.75 9.99
CA PHE A 38 -12.92 5.17 10.30
C PHE A 38 -11.48 5.57 10.67
N GLU A 39 -10.85 4.88 11.63
CA GLU A 39 -9.47 5.17 12.03
C GLU A 39 -8.49 4.97 10.86
N THR A 40 -8.71 3.93 10.06
CA THR A 40 -7.88 3.64 8.90
C THR A 40 -7.94 4.76 7.87
N VAL A 41 -9.15 5.26 7.56
CA VAL A 41 -9.36 6.38 6.64
C VAL A 41 -8.73 7.66 7.20
N GLN A 42 -8.99 7.98 8.47
CA GLN A 42 -8.41 9.15 9.14
C GLN A 42 -6.88 9.15 9.10
N PHE A 43 -6.26 7.98 9.28
CA PHE A 43 -4.82 7.84 9.15
C PHE A 43 -4.33 8.19 7.74
N PHE A 44 -4.94 7.62 6.70
CA PHE A 44 -4.55 7.90 5.31
C PHE A 44 -4.86 9.32 4.84
N SER A 45 -5.79 10.02 5.50
CA SER A 45 -6.08 11.44 5.24
C SER A 45 -5.09 12.39 5.92
N SER A 46 -4.42 11.96 7.00
CA SER A 46 -3.54 12.81 7.80
C SER A 46 -2.04 12.57 7.56
N THR A 47 -1.67 11.41 7.03
CA THR A 47 -0.27 11.07 6.77
C THR A 47 0.22 11.63 5.43
N ASN A 48 1.46 12.13 5.43
CA ASN A 48 2.21 12.47 4.21
C ASN A 48 3.13 11.33 3.74
N ASP A 49 3.21 10.26 4.55
CA ASP A 49 4.02 9.09 4.24
C ASP A 49 3.31 8.16 3.25
N ARG A 50 4.10 7.29 2.63
CA ARG A 50 3.63 6.27 1.70
C ARG A 50 3.52 4.93 2.41
N TRP A 51 2.38 4.28 2.23
CA TRP A 51 1.99 3.09 2.97
C TRP A 51 1.33 2.07 2.06
N ILE A 52 1.55 0.80 2.38
CA ILE A 52 0.85 -0.33 1.79
C ILE A 52 -0.29 -0.70 2.71
N LEU A 53 -1.51 -0.78 2.17
CA LEU A 53 -2.67 -1.26 2.91
C LEU A 53 -2.77 -2.78 2.78
N VAL A 54 -2.75 -3.48 3.90
CA VAL A 54 -3.19 -4.88 4.03
C VAL A 54 -4.59 -4.85 4.65
N THR A 55 -5.57 -5.45 3.98
CA THR A 55 -6.93 -5.53 4.51
C THR A 55 -7.50 -6.93 4.38
N SER A 56 -8.45 -7.28 5.25
CA SER A 56 -9.14 -8.58 5.24
C SER A 56 -10.66 -8.41 5.28
N GLY A 57 -11.37 -9.46 4.84
CA GLY A 57 -12.81 -9.62 5.06
C GLY A 57 -13.71 -8.63 4.30
N THR A 58 -15.00 -8.67 4.66
CA THR A 58 -16.09 -7.91 4.02
C THR A 58 -15.93 -6.40 4.14
N ASN A 59 -15.37 -5.90 5.24
CA ASN A 59 -15.10 -4.47 5.43
C ASN A 59 -14.02 -3.92 4.47
N GLY A 60 -13.18 -4.80 3.93
CA GLY A 60 -12.11 -4.42 3.02
C GLY A 60 -12.62 -3.74 1.74
N GLN A 61 -13.78 -4.13 1.21
CA GLN A 61 -14.30 -3.52 -0.02
C GLN A 61 -14.67 -2.04 0.19
N SER A 62 -15.42 -1.74 1.26
CA SER A 62 -15.81 -0.37 1.60
C SER A 62 -14.59 0.49 1.94
N LEU A 63 -13.62 -0.07 2.66
CA LEU A 63 -12.37 0.63 2.95
C LEU A 63 -11.59 0.95 1.67
N VAL A 64 -11.40 -0.03 0.78
CA VAL A 64 -10.65 0.17 -0.48
C VAL A 64 -11.29 1.25 -1.33
N GLN A 65 -12.63 1.27 -1.45
CA GLN A 65 -13.35 2.33 -2.14
C GLN A 65 -13.03 3.73 -1.60
N GLN A 66 -12.82 3.88 -0.30
CA GLN A 66 -12.56 5.18 0.33
C GLN A 66 -11.10 5.63 0.22
N VAL A 67 -10.15 4.70 0.20
CA VAL A 67 -8.72 5.03 0.32
C VAL A 67 -7.91 4.81 -0.95
N HIS A 68 -8.42 4.10 -1.96
CA HIS A 68 -7.63 3.78 -3.16
C HIS A 68 -7.12 5.01 -3.90
N SER A 69 -7.84 6.13 -3.84
CA SER A 69 -7.45 7.39 -4.49
C SER A 69 -6.39 8.16 -3.68
N SER A 70 -6.22 7.86 -2.38
CA SER A 70 -5.25 8.56 -1.53
C SER A 70 -3.82 8.37 -2.05
N PRO A 71 -3.03 9.45 -2.20
CA PRO A 71 -1.62 9.36 -2.62
C PRO A 71 -0.74 8.66 -1.57
N ALA A 72 -1.17 8.65 -0.29
CA ALA A 72 -0.50 7.92 0.78
C ALA A 72 -0.59 6.41 0.58
N VAL A 73 -1.62 5.91 -0.10
CA VAL A 73 -1.76 4.48 -0.43
C VAL A 73 -1.04 4.18 -1.73
N ILE A 74 0.08 3.45 -1.66
CA ILE A 74 0.87 3.09 -2.85
C ILE A 74 0.56 1.69 -3.39
N GLY A 75 -0.08 0.86 -2.59
CA GLY A 75 -0.54 -0.46 -2.98
C GLY A 75 -1.45 -1.07 -1.92
N ILE A 76 -2.27 -2.01 -2.36
CA ILE A 76 -3.27 -2.67 -1.55
C ILE A 76 -3.10 -4.18 -1.73
N ILE A 77 -3.08 -4.91 -0.63
CA ILE A 77 -3.04 -6.36 -0.57
C ILE A 77 -4.25 -6.83 0.24
N ILE A 78 -5.05 -7.71 -0.34
CA ILE A 78 -6.21 -8.29 0.34
C ILE A 78 -5.80 -9.66 0.88
N PHE A 79 -5.69 -9.80 2.19
CA PHE A 79 -5.37 -11.06 2.85
C PHE A 79 -6.62 -11.63 3.53
N CYS A 80 -7.28 -12.62 2.92
CA CYS A 80 -8.59 -13.10 3.37
C CYS A 80 -8.85 -14.57 2.99
N ARG A 81 -9.63 -15.29 3.81
CA ARG A 81 -10.00 -16.69 3.51
C ARG A 81 -10.86 -16.83 2.25
N SER A 82 -11.69 -15.83 1.94
CA SER A 82 -12.65 -15.84 0.83
C SER A 82 -12.12 -15.15 -0.44
N SER A 83 -10.92 -15.49 -0.89
CA SER A 83 -10.23 -14.80 -2.01
C SER A 83 -11.08 -14.71 -3.29
N ARG A 84 -11.86 -15.74 -3.63
CA ARG A 84 -12.73 -15.75 -4.83
C ARG A 84 -13.76 -14.63 -4.84
N TYR A 85 -14.39 -14.35 -3.69
CA TYR A 85 -15.33 -13.24 -3.56
C TYR A 85 -14.62 -11.89 -3.77
N HIS A 86 -13.44 -11.74 -3.17
CA HIS A 86 -12.72 -10.48 -3.21
C HIS A 86 -12.07 -10.16 -4.55
N MET A 87 -11.65 -11.19 -5.31
CA MET A 87 -11.09 -11.03 -6.65
C MET A 87 -12.04 -10.34 -7.63
N GLN A 88 -13.35 -10.53 -7.48
CA GLN A 88 -14.35 -9.99 -8.41
C GLN A 88 -14.40 -8.47 -8.39
N TRP A 89 -14.47 -7.87 -7.20
CA TRP A 89 -14.55 -6.41 -7.06
C TRP A 89 -13.16 -5.76 -7.07
N SER A 90 -12.11 -6.47 -6.64
CA SER A 90 -10.78 -5.88 -6.50
C SER A 90 -10.15 -5.46 -7.82
N SER A 91 -10.55 -6.11 -8.92
CA SER A 91 -10.05 -5.80 -10.28
C SER A 91 -10.38 -4.38 -10.74
N ALA A 92 -11.40 -3.74 -10.16
CA ALA A 92 -11.75 -2.35 -10.42
C ALA A 92 -10.74 -1.35 -9.82
N PHE A 93 -9.88 -1.79 -8.90
CA PHE A 93 -8.96 -0.93 -8.15
C PHE A 93 -7.52 -1.22 -8.53
N TYR A 94 -6.93 -0.39 -9.41
CA TYR A 94 -5.58 -0.61 -9.93
C TYR A 94 -4.46 -0.70 -8.88
N LYS A 95 -4.69 -0.17 -7.67
CA LYS A 95 -3.76 -0.27 -6.53
C LYS A 95 -3.83 -1.62 -5.81
N VAL A 96 -4.87 -2.42 -6.03
CA VAL A 96 -4.90 -3.80 -5.52
C VAL A 96 -3.95 -4.64 -6.36
N LYS A 97 -2.89 -5.14 -5.72
CA LYS A 97 -1.82 -5.89 -6.39
C LYS A 97 -1.86 -7.38 -6.10
N LEU A 98 -2.51 -7.78 -5.00
CA LEU A 98 -2.59 -9.19 -4.60
C LEU A 98 -3.86 -9.44 -3.78
N VAL A 99 -4.49 -10.58 -4.06
CA VAL A 99 -5.49 -11.21 -3.19
C VAL A 99 -4.93 -12.56 -2.76
N GLU A 100 -4.65 -12.73 -1.47
CA GLU A 100 -3.99 -13.90 -0.89
C GLU A 100 -4.86 -14.47 0.25
N SER A 101 -4.89 -15.79 0.39
CA SER A 101 -5.77 -16.46 1.35
C SER A 101 -5.08 -17.34 2.37
N THR A 102 -3.85 -17.74 2.12
CA THR A 102 -3.18 -18.78 2.91
C THR A 102 -1.77 -18.38 3.34
N ARG A 103 -0.99 -17.73 2.48
CA ARG A 103 0.44 -17.52 2.73
C ARG A 103 0.76 -16.06 3.00
N PHE A 104 0.87 -15.70 4.28
CA PHE A 104 1.29 -14.34 4.67
C PHE A 104 2.68 -13.96 4.12
N LYS A 105 3.57 -14.93 3.86
CA LYS A 105 4.83 -14.67 3.15
C LYS A 105 4.62 -13.98 1.80
N ASN A 106 3.58 -14.36 1.06
CA ASN A 106 3.26 -13.74 -0.23
C ASN A 106 2.83 -12.27 -0.06
N VAL A 107 2.16 -11.93 1.05
CA VAL A 107 1.84 -10.54 1.41
C VAL A 107 3.14 -9.73 1.56
N LEU A 108 4.13 -10.26 2.28
CA LEU A 108 5.41 -9.57 2.44
C LEU A 108 6.22 -9.46 1.15
N ASP A 109 6.27 -10.53 0.35
CA ASP A 109 7.00 -10.51 -0.91
C ASP A 109 6.37 -9.51 -1.88
N GLN A 110 5.03 -9.45 -1.93
CA GLN A 110 4.33 -8.43 -2.70
C GLN A 110 4.55 -7.02 -2.16
N ALA A 111 4.60 -6.84 -0.84
CA ALA A 111 4.89 -5.54 -0.24
C ALA A 111 6.26 -5.00 -0.65
N LYS A 112 7.28 -5.88 -0.71
CA LYS A 112 8.62 -5.53 -1.23
C LYS A 112 8.56 -5.11 -2.70
N ILE A 113 7.82 -5.84 -3.53
CA ILE A 113 7.66 -5.50 -4.95
C ILE A 113 7.01 -4.13 -5.10
N ILE A 114 5.93 -3.86 -4.35
CA ILE A 114 5.24 -2.57 -4.37
C ILE A 114 6.21 -1.44 -4.00
N MET A 115 6.95 -1.58 -2.89
CA MET A 115 7.92 -0.57 -2.46
C MET A 115 8.96 -0.28 -3.55
N ASN A 116 9.58 -1.33 -4.11
CA ASN A 116 10.60 -1.19 -5.14
C ASN A 116 10.07 -0.49 -6.39
N GLN A 117 8.88 -0.87 -6.88
CA GLN A 117 8.24 -0.21 -8.02
C GLN A 117 7.96 1.26 -7.71
N SER A 118 7.50 1.54 -6.48
CA SER A 118 7.19 2.89 -6.02
C SER A 118 8.42 3.80 -5.90
N GLU A 119 9.61 3.23 -5.64
CA GLU A 119 10.90 3.93 -5.63
C GLU A 119 11.40 4.18 -7.06
N VAL A 120 11.32 3.18 -7.95
CA VAL A 120 11.73 3.31 -9.36
C VAL A 120 10.94 4.41 -10.06
N THR A 121 9.60 4.40 -9.97
CA THR A 121 8.75 5.44 -10.58
C THR A 121 9.10 6.84 -10.05
N ARG A 122 9.46 6.93 -8.76
CA ARG A 122 9.88 8.20 -8.15
C ARG A 122 11.18 8.70 -8.81
N ILE A 123 12.19 7.84 -8.92
CA ILE A 123 13.48 8.18 -9.55
C ILE A 123 13.27 8.64 -11.00
N GLU A 124 12.50 7.88 -11.79
CA GLU A 124 12.23 8.23 -13.19
C GLU A 124 11.59 9.62 -13.29
N SER A 125 10.56 9.90 -12.48
CA SER A 125 9.91 11.22 -12.48
C SER A 125 10.86 12.37 -12.12
N PHE A 126 11.79 12.16 -11.19
CA PHE A 126 12.80 13.16 -10.84
C PHE A 126 13.79 13.40 -11.99
N THR A 127 14.23 12.33 -12.67
CA THR A 127 15.14 12.45 -13.80
C THR A 127 14.50 13.20 -14.98
N ASP A 128 13.22 12.97 -15.24
CA ASP A 128 12.50 13.64 -16.32
C ASP A 128 12.30 15.13 -16.02
N ILE A 129 11.96 15.48 -14.77
CA ILE A 129 11.88 16.89 -14.33
C ILE A 129 13.23 17.59 -14.48
N ALA A 130 14.33 16.93 -14.09
CA ALA A 130 15.67 17.48 -14.19
C ALA A 130 16.09 17.71 -15.66
N LYS A 131 15.85 16.73 -16.55
CA LYS A 131 16.10 16.87 -17.99
C LYS A 131 15.33 18.04 -18.60
N ASN A 132 14.04 18.17 -18.26
CA ASN A 132 13.19 19.23 -18.80
C ASN A 132 13.62 20.63 -18.31
N LYS A 133 14.01 20.76 -17.04
CA LYS A 133 14.57 22.01 -16.51
C LYS A 133 15.87 22.41 -17.22
N ASN A 134 16.80 21.47 -17.44
CA ASN A 134 18.05 21.74 -18.13
C ASN A 134 17.82 22.20 -19.58
N MET A 135 16.94 21.51 -20.31
CA MET A 135 16.58 21.91 -21.68
C MET A 135 16.00 23.33 -21.74
N ARG A 136 15.12 23.67 -20.79
CA ARG A 136 14.52 25.01 -20.69
C ARG A 136 15.56 26.08 -20.35
N TRP A 137 16.52 25.78 -19.48
CA TRP A 137 17.64 26.69 -19.16
C TRP A 137 18.55 26.96 -20.36
N SER A 138 18.94 25.92 -21.10
CA SER A 138 19.76 26.06 -22.30
C SER A 138 19.11 26.92 -23.39
N LEU A 139 17.78 26.80 -23.57
CA LEU A 139 17.02 27.62 -24.52
C LEU A 139 16.92 29.10 -24.11
N MET A 140 16.98 29.43 -22.81
CA MET A 140 16.91 30.82 -22.33
C MET A 140 18.22 31.60 -22.52
N HIS A 141 19.36 30.92 -22.70
CA HIS A 141 20.69 31.55 -22.78
C HIS A 141 21.31 31.49 -24.18
N LEU A 142 20.52 31.09 -25.19
CA LEU A 142 20.90 31.07 -26.62
C LEU A 142 20.48 32.36 -27.36
N LYS A 143 20.36 33.50 -26.66
CA LYS A 143 20.06 34.81 -27.27
C LYS A 143 21.20 35.78 -27.10
#